data_AF-A0A4D6HFB7-F1
#
_entry.id   AF-A0A4D6HFB7-F1
#
_cell.length_a   1.000
_cell.length_b   1.000
_cell.length_c   1.000
_cell.angle_alpha   90.00
_cell.angle_beta   90.00
_cell.angle_gamma   90.00
#
_symmetry.space_group_name_H-M   'P 1'
#
loop_
_entity.id
_entity.type
_entity.pdbx_description
1 polymer ?
#
loop_
_entity_poly.entity_id
_entity_poly.type
_entity_poly.pdbx_seq_one_letter_code
_entity_poly.pdbx_strand_id
1 'polypeptide(L)'
;MPKTSRREFVTGGCAAIAGAGILGSTGTVAASDTQALTIYASDVTQVGEAAYITGDIEALGNWETAYKMYPQSSYWKHETELPVGTEYKIVKDEWVDGVEVSTDGVTWETGENHVVEDGQTIANLYPDF
;
A
#
# COMPACT_ATOMS: atom_id res chain seq x y z
N MET A 1 -13.99 -40.97 42.32
CA MET A 1 -14.53 -40.93 40.95
C MET A 1 -13.47 -40.36 40.02
N PRO A 2 -13.38 -40.84 38.77
CA PRO A 2 -12.17 -41.20 38.00
C PRO A 2 -11.44 -39.97 37.41
N LYS A 3 -10.28 -39.97 36.75
CA LYS A 3 -9.46 -40.90 35.93
C LYS A 3 -8.10 -40.19 35.76
N THR A 4 -6.95 -40.80 36.07
CA THR A 4 -6.02 -41.43 35.12
C THR A 4 -5.30 -40.48 34.15
N SER A 5 -3.96 -40.61 34.13
CA SER A 5 -3.08 -40.42 32.97
C SER A 5 -2.87 -38.99 32.46
N ARG A 6 -1.75 -38.61 31.86
CA ARG A 6 -0.45 -39.21 31.51
C ARG A 6 0.32 -38.04 30.91
N ARG A 7 1.62 -37.95 31.22
CA ARG A 7 2.58 -37.01 30.62
C ARG A 7 2.46 -37.02 29.10
N GLU A 8 2.47 -35.86 28.44
CA GLU A 8 3.18 -35.64 27.16
C GLU A 8 3.60 -34.16 27.05
N PHE A 9 4.82 -33.97 26.53
CA PHE A 9 5.56 -32.72 26.38
C PHE A 9 4.76 -31.64 25.64
N VAL A 10 4.56 -30.47 26.26
CA VAL A 10 4.28 -29.24 25.53
C VAL A 10 5.62 -28.57 25.22
N THR A 11 6.06 -28.69 23.98
CA THR A 11 6.90 -27.69 23.35
C THR A 11 6.02 -26.45 23.16
N GLY A 12 6.16 -25.48 24.05
CA GLY A 12 5.39 -24.25 23.99
C GLY A 12 5.53 -23.51 25.32
N GLY A 13 6.24 -22.39 25.30
CA GLY A 13 6.42 -21.57 26.49
C GLY A 13 7.50 -20.54 26.24
N CYS A 14 7.15 -19.46 25.56
CA CYS A 14 6.84 -18.20 26.25
C CYS A 14 8.09 -17.63 26.92
N ALA A 15 8.90 -16.91 26.14
CA ALA A 15 9.79 -15.92 26.73
C ALA A 15 8.91 -14.80 27.32
N ALA A 16 8.98 -14.69 28.64
CA ALA A 16 8.16 -13.82 29.46
C ALA A 16 8.48 -12.34 29.25
N ILE A 17 7.45 -11.50 29.32
CA ILE A 17 7.58 -10.07 29.64
C ILE A 17 6.97 -9.86 31.02
N ALA A 18 7.83 -9.66 32.01
CA ALA A 18 7.44 -9.24 33.35
C ALA A 18 7.41 -7.71 33.40
N GLY A 19 6.23 -7.13 33.61
CA GLY A 19 6.07 -5.69 33.81
C GLY A 19 4.62 -5.28 33.67
N ALA A 20 4.07 -4.68 34.72
CA ALA A 20 2.64 -4.49 34.93
C ALA A 20 1.98 -3.46 33.99
N GLY A 21 0.74 -3.75 33.56
CA GLY A 21 -0.29 -2.73 33.37
C GLY A 21 -0.97 -2.65 32.01
N ILE A 22 -2.29 -2.93 32.06
CA ILE A 22 -3.39 -2.39 31.24
C ILE A 22 -3.70 -3.11 29.91
N LEU A 23 -4.98 -3.49 29.80
CA LEU A 23 -5.68 -4.08 28.65
C LEU A 23 -5.46 -3.29 27.35
N GLY A 24 -5.30 -4.00 26.25
CA GLY A 24 -5.45 -3.40 24.92
C GLY A 24 -5.09 -4.39 23.83
N SER A 25 -6.11 -5.11 23.36
CA SER A 25 -6.20 -5.87 22.11
C SER A 25 -4.90 -6.51 21.61
N THR A 26 -4.82 -7.85 21.70
CA THR A 26 -4.13 -8.61 20.65
C THR A 26 -4.84 -8.26 19.34
N GLY A 27 -4.36 -7.21 18.67
CA GLY A 27 -4.61 -7.00 17.27
C GLY A 27 -4.01 -8.20 16.58
N THR A 28 -4.83 -9.22 16.36
CA THR A 28 -4.66 -10.03 15.18
C THR A 28 -4.72 -9.01 14.05
N VAL A 29 -3.56 -8.57 13.56
CA VAL A 29 -3.53 -7.95 12.25
C VAL A 29 -4.16 -9.00 11.36
N ALA A 30 -5.36 -8.71 10.86
CA ALA A 30 -5.89 -9.50 9.76
C ALA A 30 -4.76 -9.49 8.74
N ALA A 31 -4.35 -10.67 8.28
CA ALA A 31 -3.46 -10.71 7.14
C ALA A 31 -4.22 -9.99 6.04
N SER A 32 -3.84 -8.75 5.75
CA SER A 32 -4.39 -8.03 4.62
C SER A 32 -4.05 -8.89 3.41
N ASP A 33 -5.08 -9.35 2.70
CA ASP A 33 -4.85 -10.17 1.53
C ASP A 33 -4.16 -9.27 0.51
N THR A 34 -2.90 -9.59 0.20
CA THR A 34 -2.14 -8.84 -0.78
C THR A 34 -2.48 -9.42 -2.14
N GLN A 35 -2.83 -8.54 -3.08
CA GLN A 35 -3.20 -8.94 -4.44
C GLN A 35 -2.39 -8.17 -5.48
N ALA A 36 -2.11 -8.82 -6.61
CA ALA A 36 -1.51 -8.18 -7.76
C ALA A 36 -2.50 -7.19 -8.40
N LEU A 37 -2.04 -5.95 -8.60
CA LEU A 37 -2.82 -4.86 -9.18
C LEU A 37 -2.03 -4.18 -10.30
N THR A 38 -2.68 -4.02 -11.45
CA THR A 38 -2.22 -3.15 -12.52
C THR A 38 -3.03 -1.85 -12.52
N ILE A 39 -2.34 -0.73 -12.35
CA ILE A 39 -2.92 0.61 -12.33
C ILE A 39 -2.59 1.30 -13.64
N TYR A 40 -3.63 1.81 -14.30
CA TYR A 40 -3.54 2.63 -15.50
C TYR A 40 -4.01 4.04 -15.17
N ALA A 41 -3.20 5.05 -15.46
CA ALA A 41 -3.57 6.45 -15.32
C ALA A 41 -3.52 7.13 -16.69
N SER A 42 -4.66 7.60 -17.19
CA SER A 42 -4.80 8.23 -18.51
C SER A 42 -4.92 9.75 -18.41
N ASP A 43 -4.51 10.47 -19.46
CA ASP A 43 -4.64 11.94 -19.58
C ASP A 43 -4.01 12.76 -18.43
N VAL A 44 -2.95 12.21 -17.85
CA VAL A 44 -2.35 12.68 -16.58
C VAL A 44 -1.36 13.85 -16.77
N THR A 45 -0.60 13.83 -17.86
CA THR A 45 0.66 14.61 -18.00
C THR A 45 0.72 15.42 -19.29
N GLN A 46 1.35 16.58 -19.23
CA GLN A 46 1.81 17.35 -20.37
C GLN A 46 3.28 17.01 -20.74
N VAL A 47 3.76 17.57 -21.85
CA VAL A 47 5.17 17.41 -22.25
C VAL A 47 6.09 17.94 -21.15
N GLY A 48 6.98 17.09 -20.65
CA GLY A 48 7.91 17.42 -19.56
C GLY A 48 7.43 17.01 -18.17
N GLU A 49 6.19 16.53 -18.02
CA GLU A 49 5.66 15.98 -16.77
C GLU A 49 5.75 14.44 -16.75
N ALA A 50 5.76 13.88 -15.55
CA ALA A 50 5.63 12.45 -15.31
C ALA A 50 4.55 12.17 -14.27
N ALA A 51 3.91 11.00 -14.39
CA ALA A 51 2.96 10.51 -13.39
C ALA A 51 3.67 9.64 -12.36
N TYR A 52 3.33 9.85 -11.09
CA TYR A 52 3.84 9.12 -9.95
C TYR A 52 2.68 8.61 -9.09
N ILE A 53 2.92 7.55 -8.33
CA ILE A 53 1.98 6.97 -7.38
C ILE A 53 2.56 7.03 -5.97
N THR A 54 1.72 7.37 -5.00
CA THR A 54 2.05 7.34 -3.57
C THR A 54 0.85 6.86 -2.77
N GLY A 55 1.06 6.44 -1.52
CA GLY A 55 0.02 5.83 -0.69
C GLY A 55 0.41 5.66 0.76
N ASP A 56 -0.49 5.09 1.55
CA ASP A 56 -0.41 5.01 3.02
C ASP A 56 0.54 3.94 3.57
N ILE A 57 1.09 3.11 2.69
CA ILE A 57 2.04 2.05 3.04
C ILE A 57 3.47 2.37 2.60
N GLU A 58 4.44 1.69 3.21
CA GLU A 58 5.85 1.86 2.89
C GLU A 58 6.19 1.56 1.44
N ALA A 59 5.56 0.54 0.84
CA ALA A 59 5.75 0.21 -0.58
C ALA A 59 5.28 1.32 -1.54
N LEU A 60 4.45 2.25 -1.07
CA LEU A 60 4.00 3.45 -1.78
C LEU A 60 4.50 4.75 -1.14
N GLY A 61 5.50 4.66 -0.26
CA GLY A 61 6.23 5.82 0.24
C GLY A 61 5.55 6.58 1.39
N ASN A 62 4.51 6.02 2.02
CA ASN A 62 3.81 6.60 3.16
C ASN A 62 3.36 8.07 2.95
N TRP A 63 2.91 8.43 1.75
CA TRP A 63 2.56 9.80 1.33
C TRP A 63 3.70 10.82 1.30
N GLU A 64 4.94 10.42 1.58
CA GLU A 64 6.14 11.28 1.61
C GLU A 64 6.99 11.14 0.34
N THR A 65 6.94 9.95 -0.26
CA THR A 65 7.65 9.61 -1.50
C THR A 65 6.64 9.10 -2.53
N ALA A 66 6.79 9.54 -3.78
CA ALA A 66 6.01 9.05 -4.90
C ALA A 66 6.90 8.34 -5.91
N TYR A 67 6.43 7.21 -6.42
CA TYR A 67 7.17 6.35 -7.35
C TYR A 67 6.68 6.55 -8.78
N LYS A 68 7.62 6.68 -9.71
CA LYS A 68 7.30 6.97 -11.10
C LYS A 68 6.61 5.78 -11.75
N MET A 69 5.53 6.06 -12.46
CA MET A 69 4.85 5.07 -13.27
C MET A 69 5.63 4.83 -14.58
N TYR A 70 5.34 3.72 -15.27
CA TYR A 70 5.91 3.43 -16.58
C TYR A 70 5.13 4.17 -17.68
N PRO A 71 5.77 5.05 -18.47
CA PRO A 71 5.10 5.76 -19.54
C PRO A 71 4.72 4.80 -20.67
N GLN A 72 3.51 4.94 -21.19
CA GLN A 72 3.03 4.31 -22.42
C GLN A 72 2.63 5.41 -23.41
N SER A 73 2.22 5.05 -24.63
CA SER A 73 1.94 6.04 -25.68
C SER A 73 0.84 7.07 -25.34
N SER A 74 -0.12 6.74 -24.47
CA SER A 74 -1.24 7.62 -24.11
C SER A 74 -1.69 7.50 -22.65
N TYR A 75 -0.96 6.75 -21.83
CA TYR A 75 -1.28 6.51 -20.42
C TYR A 75 -0.02 6.10 -19.67
N TRP A 76 -0.13 6.00 -18.36
CA TRP A 76 0.91 5.54 -17.46
C TRP A 76 0.49 4.25 -16.79
N LYS A 77 1.43 3.33 -16.59
CA LYS A 77 1.18 2.01 -16.03
C LYS A 77 2.01 1.78 -14.77
N HIS A 78 1.42 1.23 -13.73
CA HIS A 78 2.14 0.73 -12.55
C HIS A 78 1.64 -0.67 -12.21
N GLU A 79 2.56 -1.59 -11.95
CA GLU A 79 2.26 -2.99 -11.61
C GLU A 79 2.88 -3.26 -10.25
N THR A 80 2.05 -3.69 -9.29
CA THR A 80 2.47 -3.88 -7.90
C THR A 80 1.59 -4.91 -7.20
N GLU A 81 1.97 -5.31 -5.99
CA GLU A 81 1.18 -6.16 -5.11
C GLU A 81 0.79 -5.33 -3.89
N LEU A 82 -0.50 -5.04 -3.73
CA LEU A 82 -1.01 -4.19 -2.66
C LEU A 82 -1.96 -4.94 -1.74
N PRO A 83 -1.87 -4.72 -0.42
CA PRO A 83 -2.89 -5.15 0.52
C PRO A 83 -4.26 -4.55 0.21
N VAL A 84 -5.34 -5.32 0.34
CA VAL A 84 -6.72 -4.79 0.34
C VAL A 84 -6.86 -3.71 1.41
N GLY A 85 -7.53 -2.61 1.06
CA GLY A 85 -7.73 -1.44 1.92
C GLY A 85 -6.60 -0.42 1.89
N THR A 86 -5.51 -0.66 1.15
CA THR A 86 -4.44 0.34 0.94
C THR A 86 -5.01 1.57 0.26
N GLU A 87 -4.70 2.75 0.79
CA GLU A 87 -5.06 4.02 0.19
C GLU A 87 -3.91 4.54 -0.68
N TYR A 88 -4.24 5.06 -1.86
CA TYR A 88 -3.23 5.59 -2.78
C TYR A 88 -3.79 6.73 -3.64
N LYS A 89 -2.88 7.52 -4.20
CA LYS A 89 -3.17 8.57 -5.18
C LYS A 89 -2.12 8.67 -6.27
N ILE A 90 -2.55 9.23 -7.39
CA ILE A 90 -1.70 9.70 -8.47
C ILE A 90 -1.32 11.16 -8.22
N VAL A 91 -0.04 11.45 -8.38
CA VAL A 91 0.50 12.80 -8.40
C VAL A 91 1.26 13.01 -9.70
N LYS A 92 1.46 14.26 -10.09
CA LYS A 92 2.32 14.62 -11.21
C LYS A 92 3.32 15.68 -10.82
N ASP A 93 4.49 15.58 -11.44
CA ASP A 93 5.59 16.53 -11.29
C ASP A 93 6.45 16.52 -12.55
N GLU A 94 7.49 17.34 -12.59
CA GLU A 94 8.50 17.33 -13.64
C GLU A 94 9.08 15.92 -13.84
N TRP A 95 9.36 15.60 -15.10
CA TRP A 95 10.08 14.38 -15.43
C TRP A 95 11.51 14.45 -14.89
N VAL A 96 11.84 13.55 -13.96
CA VAL A 96 13.22 13.32 -13.51
C VAL A 96 13.77 12.02 -14.06
N ASP A 97 15.08 11.80 -14.07
CA ASP A 97 15.66 10.51 -14.49
C ASP A 97 15.52 9.42 -13.41
N GLY A 98 15.37 9.81 -12.13
CA GLY A 98 15.22 8.89 -10.99
C GLY A 98 13.90 8.12 -10.98
N VAL A 99 13.74 7.14 -10.08
CA VAL A 99 12.49 6.33 -10.00
C VAL A 99 11.46 6.89 -9.02
N GLU A 100 11.83 7.90 -8.25
CA GLU A 100 11.02 8.46 -7.18
C GLU A 100 11.24 9.97 -7.06
N VAL A 101 10.26 10.64 -6.48
CA VAL A 101 10.29 12.05 -6.10
C VAL A 101 9.70 12.20 -4.69
N SER A 102 10.08 13.27 -3.99
CA SER A 102 9.35 13.67 -2.78
C SER A 102 7.97 14.18 -3.15
N THR A 103 6.98 13.99 -2.28
CA THR A 103 5.65 14.58 -2.45
C THR A 103 5.61 16.07 -2.11
N ASP A 104 6.71 16.65 -1.59
CA ASP A 104 6.85 18.09 -1.40
C ASP A 104 6.89 18.83 -2.74
N GLY A 105 5.80 19.49 -3.10
CA GLY A 105 5.71 20.34 -4.29
C GLY A 105 5.10 19.67 -5.52
N VAL A 106 4.70 18.40 -5.43
CA VAL A 106 3.96 17.72 -6.51
C VAL A 106 2.54 18.26 -6.64
N THR A 107 1.95 18.09 -7.83
CA THR A 107 0.53 18.34 -8.04
C THR A 107 -0.26 17.07 -7.76
N TRP A 108 -1.15 17.11 -6.79
CA TRP A 108 -2.00 15.98 -6.41
C TRP A 108 -3.25 15.90 -7.28
N GLU A 109 -3.71 14.69 -7.58
CA GLU A 109 -5.06 14.53 -8.12
C GLU A 109 -6.12 15.01 -7.11
N THR A 110 -7.16 15.62 -7.65
CA THR A 110 -8.32 16.10 -6.91
C THR A 110 -9.26 14.94 -6.53
N GLY A 111 -10.13 15.16 -5.54
CA GLY A 111 -11.06 14.13 -5.06
C GLY A 111 -10.53 13.30 -3.89
N GLU A 112 -11.24 12.23 -3.55
CA GLU A 112 -10.90 11.31 -2.45
C GLU A 112 -9.72 10.40 -2.81
N ASN A 113 -9.13 9.74 -1.81
CA ASN A 113 -8.09 8.72 -2.04
C ASN A 113 -8.70 7.50 -2.72
N HIS A 114 -7.93 6.84 -3.60
CA HIS A 114 -8.32 5.52 -4.11
C HIS A 114 -8.06 4.47 -3.03
N VAL A 115 -8.91 3.44 -2.99
CA VAL A 115 -8.78 2.31 -2.06
C VAL A 115 -8.66 1.03 -2.87
N VAL A 116 -7.74 0.15 -2.48
CA VAL A 116 -7.63 -1.19 -3.08
C VAL A 116 -8.78 -2.07 -2.61
N GLU A 117 -9.66 -2.46 -3.54
CA GLU A 117 -10.83 -3.30 -3.25
C GLU A 117 -10.47 -4.80 -3.31
N ASP A 118 -11.17 -5.63 -2.52
CA ASP A 118 -10.98 -7.08 -2.53
C ASP A 118 -11.23 -7.70 -3.91
N GLY A 119 -10.25 -8.45 -4.43
CA GLY A 119 -10.31 -9.09 -5.74
C GLY A 119 -10.06 -8.15 -6.93
N GLN A 120 -9.67 -6.90 -6.70
CA GLN A 120 -9.31 -5.94 -7.74
C GLN A 120 -7.95 -6.25 -8.38
N THR A 121 -7.96 -6.62 -9.66
CA THR A 121 -6.73 -6.87 -10.42
C THR A 121 -6.34 -5.72 -11.35
N ILE A 122 -7.27 -4.81 -11.64
CA ILE A 122 -7.06 -3.66 -12.53
C ILE A 122 -7.69 -2.40 -11.92
N ALA A 123 -6.98 -1.28 -11.98
CA ALA A 123 -7.51 0.06 -11.72
C ALA A 123 -7.34 0.94 -12.97
N ASN A 124 -8.45 1.39 -13.57
CA ASN A 124 -8.42 2.36 -14.67
C ASN A 124 -8.78 3.74 -14.11
N LEU A 125 -7.79 4.61 -14.00
CA LEU A 125 -7.92 5.93 -13.40
C LEU A 125 -7.87 7.01 -14.47
N TYR A 126 -8.63 8.07 -14.22
CA TYR A 126 -8.63 9.31 -14.98
C TYR A 126 -8.43 10.46 -13.98
N PRO A 127 -7.18 10.64 -13.50
CA PRO A 127 -6.89 11.62 -12.46
C PRO A 127 -7.12 13.04 -12.97
N ASP A 128 -7.86 13.85 -12.23
CA ASP A 128 -8.06 15.28 -12.48
C ASP A 128 -7.08 16.09 -11.60
N PHE A 129 -6.30 17.00 -12.19
CA PHE A 129 -5.30 17.83 -11.48
C PHE A 129 -5.62 19.31 -11.49
#